data_AF-A0A3P7JGW4-F1
#
_entry.id   AF-A0A3P7JGW4-F1
#
_cell.length_a   1.000
_cell.length_b   1.000
_cell.length_c   1.000
_cell.angle_alpha   90.00
_cell.angle_beta   90.00
_cell.angle_gamma   90.00
#
_symmetry.space_group_name_H-M   'P 1'
#
loop_
_entity.id
_entity.type
_entity.pdbx_description
1 polymer ?
#
loop_
_entity_poly.entity_id
_entity_poly.type
_entity_poly.pdbx_seq_one_letter_code
_entity_poly.pdbx_strand_id
1 'polypeptide(L)'
;MANQHDLMPFAILLIAALSVREPLVPVSSIRGETDEETKEKMTEVLKLRRGWCGKGPGRRLGDLLVLMRAVNCSEAEKMDPAACARLGLRHKAMLEIRRLRRQLTNIVNTSFKTAADVTFDPNLPPPSDAQAQMLRQMMVAGLADRIAKRVDRSAGDEDVPKGAYQT
;
A
#
# COMPACT_ATOMS: atom_id res chain seq x y z
N MET A 1 -9.58 -16.11 -7.23
CA MET A 1 -10.13 -14.86 -6.64
C MET A 1 -9.71 -13.60 -7.41
N ALA A 2 -8.45 -13.45 -7.81
CA ALA A 2 -7.99 -12.23 -8.51
C ALA A 2 -8.36 -12.14 -10.01
N ASN A 3 -8.69 -13.27 -10.66
CA ASN A 3 -9.03 -13.33 -12.10
C ASN A 3 -10.46 -12.83 -12.44
N GLN A 4 -11.08 -12.06 -11.55
CA GLN A 4 -12.43 -11.52 -11.71
C GLN A 4 -12.36 -10.00 -11.56
N HIS A 5 -13.14 -9.26 -12.37
CA HIS A 5 -13.28 -7.79 -12.29
C HIS A 5 -11.98 -6.96 -12.49
N ASP A 6 -11.06 -7.43 -13.34
CA ASP A 6 -9.80 -6.74 -13.65
C ASP A 6 -8.95 -6.44 -12.40
N LEU A 7 -9.02 -7.31 -11.39
CA LEU A 7 -8.29 -7.16 -10.13
C LEU A 7 -6.83 -7.62 -10.20
N MET A 8 -6.46 -8.39 -11.23
CA MET A 8 -5.11 -8.95 -11.38
C MET A 8 -3.99 -7.90 -11.32
N PRO A 9 -4.04 -6.77 -12.07
CA PRO A 9 -2.99 -5.76 -12.01
C PRO A 9 -2.83 -5.15 -10.61
N PHE A 10 -3.95 -4.94 -9.90
CA PHE A 10 -3.99 -4.41 -8.55
C PHE A 10 -3.43 -5.40 -7.52
N ALA A 11 -3.78 -6.68 -7.64
CA ALA A 11 -3.26 -7.74 -6.81
C ALA A 11 -1.74 -7.89 -6.99
N ILE A 12 -1.25 -7.88 -8.24
CA ILE A 12 0.18 -7.93 -8.56
C ILE A 12 0.92 -6.72 -7.96
N LEU A 13 0.37 -5.51 -8.13
CA LEU A 13 0.94 -4.30 -7.54
C LEU A 13 1.04 -4.42 -6.02
N LEU A 14 -0.05 -4.85 -5.36
CA LEU A 14 -0.10 -4.95 -3.91
C LEU A 14 0.86 -6.02 -3.37
N ILE A 15 0.88 -7.20 -3.97
CA ILE A 15 1.78 -8.29 -3.59
C ILE A 15 3.24 -7.85 -3.77
N ALA A 16 3.57 -7.21 -4.90
CA ALA A 16 4.92 -6.71 -5.14
C ALA A 16 5.33 -5.66 -4.10
N ALA A 17 4.44 -4.73 -3.77
CA ALA A 17 4.70 -3.68 -2.80
C ALA A 17 4.86 -4.22 -1.36
N LEU A 18 4.11 -5.26 -0.98
CA LEU A 18 4.23 -5.92 0.32
C LEU A 18 5.47 -6.82 0.42
N SER A 19 5.95 -7.35 -0.71
CA SER A 19 7.12 -8.23 -0.76
C SER A 19 8.43 -7.47 -0.63
N VAL A 20 8.47 -6.21 -1.08
CA VAL A 20 9.66 -5.37 -0.98
C VAL A 20 9.76 -4.75 0.41
N ARG A 21 10.96 -4.84 1.00
CA ARG A 21 11.19 -4.38 2.37
C ARG A 21 11.16 -2.85 2.45
N GLU A 22 10.33 -2.34 3.37
CA GLU A 22 10.30 -0.94 3.81
C GLU A 22 10.25 0.08 2.65
N PRO A 23 9.22 0.06 1.80
CA PRO A 23 9.12 0.93 0.62
C PRO A 23 8.95 2.42 0.98
N LEU A 24 8.35 2.69 2.14
CA LEU A 24 8.15 4.03 2.69
C LEU A 24 9.27 4.35 3.70
N VAL A 25 9.82 5.56 3.65
CA VAL A 25 10.77 6.03 4.67
C VAL A 25 10.03 6.21 5.99
N PRO A 26 10.48 5.62 7.12
CA PRO A 26 9.82 5.83 8.40
C PRO A 26 9.81 7.31 8.78
N VAL A 27 8.66 7.83 9.23
CA VAL A 27 8.54 9.25 9.60
C VAL A 27 9.51 9.62 10.73
N SER A 28 9.76 8.69 11.64
CA SER A 28 10.73 8.82 12.73
C SER A 28 12.19 8.91 12.27
N SER A 29 12.51 8.50 11.05
CA SER A 29 13.87 8.57 10.48
C SER A 29 14.15 9.87 9.74
N ILE A 30 13.13 10.72 9.53
CA ILE A 30 13.29 12.02 8.86
C ILE A 30 14.05 12.97 9.80
N ARG A 31 15.06 13.65 9.28
CA ARG A 31 15.89 14.63 10.00
C ARG A 31 16.08 15.87 9.12
N GLY A 32 15.86 17.04 9.70
CA GLY A 32 16.25 18.34 9.16
C GLY A 32 17.55 18.83 9.81
N GLU A 33 17.99 20.03 9.44
CA GLU A 33 19.17 20.64 10.07
C GLU A 33 18.84 21.18 11.47
N THR A 34 17.57 21.56 11.68
CA THR A 34 17.02 22.00 12.96
C THR A 34 15.86 21.11 13.41
N ASP A 35 15.51 21.18 14.70
CA ASP A 35 14.34 20.49 15.26
C ASP A 35 13.02 20.98 14.65
N GLU A 36 12.95 22.25 14.27
CA GLU A 36 11.78 22.88 13.66
C GLU A 36 11.57 22.38 12.22
N GLU A 37 12.64 22.38 11.41
CA GLU A 37 12.60 21.80 10.07
C GLU A 37 12.29 20.30 10.09
N THR A 38 12.81 19.58 11.09
CA THR A 38 12.50 18.15 11.25
C THR A 38 11.01 17.95 11.47
N LYS A 39 10.38 18.73 12.36
CA LYS A 39 8.93 18.68 12.60
C LYS A 39 8.12 19.05 11.37
N GLU A 40 8.57 20.04 10.60
CA GLU A 40 7.90 20.46 9.38
C GLU A 40 7.92 19.34 8.32
N LYS A 41 9.09 18.80 7.99
CA LYS A 41 9.26 17.69 7.04
C LYS A 41 8.46 16.45 7.45
N MET A 42 8.45 16.12 8.75
CA MET A 42 7.62 15.02 9.27
C MET A 42 6.13 15.30 9.05
N THR A 43 5.68 16.53 9.30
CA THR A 43 4.28 16.95 9.14
C THR A 43 3.85 16.91 7.68
N GLU A 44 4.71 17.32 6.75
CA GLU A 44 4.45 17.25 5.31
C GLU A 44 4.24 15.82 4.82
N VAL A 45 5.14 14.90 5.20
CA VAL A 45 5.01 13.48 4.84
C VAL A 45 3.74 12.87 5.43
N LEU A 46 3.37 13.23 6.66
CA LEU A 46 2.13 12.78 7.28
C LEU A 46 0.88 13.32 6.55
N LYS A 47 0.89 14.60 6.15
CA LYS A 47 -0.19 15.19 5.34
C LYS A 47 -0.32 14.48 3.99
N LEU A 48 0.79 14.20 3.33
CA LEU A 48 0.84 13.48 2.06
C LEU A 48 0.23 12.08 2.19
N ARG A 49 0.67 11.29 3.19
CA ARG A 49 0.14 9.93 3.43
C ARG A 49 -1.35 9.93 3.77
N ARG A 50 -1.81 10.91 4.55
CA ARG A 50 -3.25 11.09 4.84
C ARG A 50 -4.04 11.37 3.57
N GLY A 51 -3.47 12.12 2.61
CA GLY A 51 -4.07 12.32 1.29
C GLY A 51 -4.21 11.03 0.48
N TRP A 52 -3.31 10.06 0.68
CA TRP A 52 -3.37 8.75 0.02
C TRP A 52 -4.39 7.78 0.62
N CYS A 53 -4.90 8.00 1.83
CA CYS A 53 -5.92 7.12 2.43
C CYS A 53 -7.24 7.11 1.65
N GLY A 54 -7.44 8.04 0.71
CA GLY A 54 -8.67 8.14 -0.07
C GLY A 54 -9.89 8.58 0.76
N LYS A 55 -11.05 8.63 0.10
CA LYS A 55 -12.35 8.93 0.70
C LYS A 55 -13.32 7.79 0.39
N GLY A 56 -14.43 7.69 1.12
CA GLY A 56 -15.48 6.71 0.84
C GLY A 56 -15.15 5.27 1.29
N PRO A 57 -15.88 4.27 0.76
CA PRO A 57 -15.72 2.86 1.08
C PRO A 57 -14.30 2.32 0.84
N GLY A 58 -13.61 2.78 -0.20
CA GLY A 58 -12.24 2.37 -0.53
C GLY A 58 -11.22 2.68 0.57
N ARG A 59 -11.50 3.66 1.45
CA ARG A 59 -10.67 3.95 2.63
C ARG A 59 -10.51 2.75 3.57
N ARG A 60 -11.45 1.79 3.54
CA ARG A 60 -11.40 0.56 4.35
C ARG A 60 -10.30 -0.42 3.92
N LEU A 61 -9.69 -0.21 2.75
CA LEU A 61 -8.47 -0.92 2.34
C LEU A 61 -7.24 -0.41 3.13
N GLY A 62 -7.34 0.74 3.79
CA GLY A 62 -6.40 1.21 4.80
C GLY A 62 -5.00 1.49 4.26
N ASP A 63 -3.98 1.06 4.99
CA ASP A 63 -2.57 1.27 4.64
C ASP A 63 -2.18 0.59 3.32
N LEU A 64 -2.90 -0.46 2.92
CA LEU A 64 -2.69 -1.10 1.62
C LEU A 64 -3.00 -0.15 0.46
N LEU A 65 -4.05 0.68 0.59
CA LEU A 65 -4.36 1.70 -0.41
C LEU A 65 -3.30 2.81 -0.44
N VAL A 66 -2.80 3.21 0.74
CA VAL A 66 -1.72 4.19 0.88
C VAL A 66 -0.47 3.70 0.15
N LEU A 67 -0.12 2.42 0.34
CA LEU A 67 1.03 1.79 -0.31
C LEU A 67 0.87 1.73 -1.84
N MET A 68 -0.31 1.32 -2.33
CA MET A 68 -0.58 1.30 -3.77
C MET A 68 -0.48 2.70 -4.39
N ARG A 69 -1.04 3.72 -3.72
CA ARG A 69 -0.95 5.11 -4.21
C ARG A 69 0.48 5.65 -4.16
N ALA A 70 1.26 5.29 -3.14
CA ALA A 70 2.67 5.67 -3.06
C ALA A 70 3.45 5.16 -4.30
N VAL A 71 3.24 3.91 -4.69
CA VAL A 71 3.86 3.35 -5.90
C VAL A 71 3.38 4.07 -7.16
N ASN A 72 2.08 4.31 -7.30
CA ASN A 72 1.53 5.04 -8.45
C ASN A 72 2.07 6.48 -8.55
N CYS A 73 2.19 7.20 -7.44
CA CYS A 73 2.81 8.51 -7.40
C CYS A 73 4.28 8.46 -7.83
N SER A 74 5.03 7.42 -7.42
CA SER A 74 6.41 7.25 -7.85
C SER A 74 6.52 6.97 -9.35
N GLU A 75 5.63 6.18 -9.93
CA GLU A 75 5.59 5.89 -11.37
C GLU A 75 5.22 7.14 -12.19
N ALA A 76 4.27 7.94 -11.69
CA ALA A 76 3.88 9.21 -12.33
C ALA A 76 5.05 10.21 -12.41
N GLU A 77 5.91 10.22 -11.39
CA GLU A 77 7.16 11.00 -11.34
C GLU A 77 8.34 10.27 -12.04
N LYS A 78 8.06 9.25 -12.85
CA LYS A 78 9.04 8.43 -13.60
C LYS A 78 10.10 7.77 -12.71
N MET A 79 9.80 7.55 -11.43
CA MET A 79 10.70 7.03 -10.41
C MET A 79 11.97 7.86 -10.23
N ASP A 80 11.91 9.17 -10.46
CA ASP A 80 13.04 10.06 -10.21
C ASP A 80 13.50 9.99 -8.73
N PRO A 81 14.81 9.88 -8.43
CA PRO A 81 15.30 9.80 -7.06
C PRO A 81 14.93 11.00 -6.19
N ALA A 82 14.94 12.23 -6.73
CA ALA A 82 14.61 13.43 -5.98
C ALA A 82 13.10 13.50 -5.70
N ALA A 83 12.27 13.12 -6.68
CA ALA A 83 10.83 12.99 -6.48
C ALA A 83 10.49 11.91 -5.43
N CYS A 84 11.16 10.76 -5.46
CA CYS A 84 10.98 9.71 -4.44
C CYS A 84 11.34 10.23 -3.04
N ALA A 85 12.43 10.98 -2.90
CA ALA A 85 12.83 11.58 -1.64
C ALA A 85 11.76 12.57 -1.12
N ARG A 86 11.25 13.46 -1.99
CA ARG A 86 10.18 14.41 -1.65
C ARG A 86 8.88 13.72 -1.21
N LEU A 87 8.54 12.59 -1.82
CA LEU A 87 7.36 11.79 -1.46
C LEU A 87 7.59 10.90 -0.22
N GLY A 88 8.79 10.89 0.36
CA GLY A 88 9.15 10.03 1.50
C GLY A 88 9.22 8.54 1.13
N LEU A 89 9.65 8.23 -0.10
CA LEU A 89 9.76 6.90 -0.67
C LEU A 89 11.23 6.49 -0.84
N ARG A 90 11.53 5.20 -0.66
CA ARG A 90 12.87 4.68 -0.96
C ARG A 90 12.97 4.36 -2.45
N HIS A 91 13.79 5.13 -3.18
CA HIS A 91 13.95 4.98 -4.63
C HIS A 91 14.31 3.54 -5.05
N LYS A 92 15.30 2.91 -4.39
CA LYS A 92 15.69 1.51 -4.67
C LYS A 92 14.53 0.52 -4.49
N ALA A 93 13.72 0.71 -3.46
CA ALA A 93 12.54 -0.12 -3.21
C ALA A 93 11.49 0.06 -4.32
N MET A 94 11.27 1.28 -4.81
CA MET A 94 10.33 1.54 -5.92
C MET A 94 10.78 0.84 -7.22
N LEU A 95 12.08 0.89 -7.54
CA LEU A 95 12.65 0.16 -8.68
C LEU A 95 12.48 -1.35 -8.54
N GLU A 96 12.70 -1.88 -7.33
CA GLU A 96 12.52 -3.30 -7.04
C GLU A 96 11.05 -3.72 -7.17
N ILE A 97 10.12 -2.93 -6.64
CA ILE A 97 8.67 -3.14 -6.80
C ILE A 97 8.32 -3.21 -8.28
N ARG A 98 8.82 -2.27 -9.11
CA ARG A 98 8.57 -2.27 -10.56
C ARG A 98 9.08 -3.54 -11.23
N ARG A 99 10.29 -3.97 -10.87
CA ARG A 99 10.89 -5.21 -11.40
C ARG A 99 10.06 -6.42 -11.00
N LEU A 100 9.66 -6.51 -9.73
CA LEU A 100 8.86 -7.60 -9.21
C LEU A 100 7.46 -7.64 -9.83
N ARG A 101 6.81 -6.49 -10.04
CA ARG A 101 5.55 -6.40 -10.77
C ARG A 101 5.68 -7.01 -12.17
N ARG A 102 6.71 -6.64 -12.93
CA ARG A 102 6.94 -7.20 -14.27
C ARG A 102 7.15 -8.72 -14.24
N GLN A 103 7.94 -9.21 -13.29
CA GLN A 103 8.17 -10.65 -13.11
C GLN A 103 6.89 -11.40 -12.79
N LEU A 104 6.10 -10.89 -11.84
CA LEU A 104 4.82 -11.49 -11.46
C LEU A 104 3.82 -11.46 -12.61
N THR A 105 3.73 -10.36 -13.37
CA THR A 105 2.89 -10.30 -14.57
C THR A 105 3.27 -11.39 -15.58
N ASN A 106 4.57 -11.56 -15.85
CA ASN A 106 5.04 -12.59 -16.77
C ASN A 106 4.72 -14.01 -16.25
N ILE A 107 4.95 -14.28 -14.96
CA ILE A 107 4.66 -15.58 -14.34
C ILE A 107 3.16 -15.89 -14.39
N VAL A 108 2.31 -14.88 -14.14
CA VAL A 108 0.86 -15.04 -14.23
C VAL A 108 0.45 -15.41 -15.65
N ASN A 109 0.96 -14.70 -16.67
CA ASN A 109 0.61 -14.98 -18.07
C ASN A 109 1.12 -16.35 -18.54
N THR A 110 2.29 -16.80 -18.06
CA THR A 110 2.82 -18.13 -18.42
C THR A 110 2.09 -19.27 -17.70
N SER A 111 1.70 -19.05 -16.44
CA SER A 111 1.10 -20.10 -15.60
C SER A 111 -0.41 -20.24 -15.82
N PHE A 112 -1.10 -19.13 -16.10
CA PHE A 112 -2.54 -19.09 -16.33
C PHE A 112 -2.83 -18.67 -17.76
N LYS A 113 -3.12 -19.65 -18.62
CA LYS A 113 -3.63 -19.39 -19.98
C LYS A 113 -5.06 -18.86 -19.89
N THR A 114 -5.18 -17.56 -19.63
CA THR A 114 -6.47 -16.84 -19.59
C THR A 114 -6.85 -16.39 -21.01
N ALA A 115 -8.12 -16.08 -21.25
CA ALA A 115 -8.59 -15.57 -22.55
C ALA A 115 -7.94 -14.24 -22.97
N ALA A 116 -7.39 -13.48 -22.01
CA ALA A 116 -6.61 -12.28 -22.25
C ALA A 116 -5.40 -12.23 -21.30
N ASP A 117 -4.25 -11.82 -21.83
CA ASP A 117 -3.03 -11.64 -21.05
C ASP A 117 -3.14 -10.41 -20.15
N VAL A 118 -2.62 -10.52 -18.92
CA VAL A 118 -2.50 -9.38 -18.02
C VAL A 118 -1.35 -8.50 -18.54
N THR A 119 -1.65 -7.24 -18.83
CA THR A 119 -0.64 -6.27 -19.26
C THR A 119 -0.05 -5.53 -18.06
N PHE A 120 1.26 -5.33 -18.08
CA PHE A 120 1.93 -4.46 -17.12
C PHE A 120 1.63 -3.00 -17.50
N ASP A 121 0.82 -2.33 -16.67
CA ASP A 121 0.59 -0.89 -16.78
C ASP A 121 1.39 -0.13 -15.70
N PRO A 122 2.38 0.70 -16.09
CA PRO A 122 3.10 1.56 -15.15
C PRO A 122 2.20 2.63 -14.53
N ASN A 123 1.15 3.08 -15.23
CA ASN A 123 0.24 4.14 -14.82
C ASN A 123 -1.12 3.61 -14.37
N LEU A 124 -1.12 2.46 -13.68
CA LEU A 124 -2.34 1.84 -13.19
C LEU A 124 -3.13 2.84 -12.31
N PRO A 125 -4.40 3.15 -12.65
CA PRO A 125 -5.20 4.08 -11.86
C PRO A 125 -5.44 3.53 -10.45
N PRO A 126 -5.86 4.35 -9.46
CA PRO A 126 -6.30 3.81 -8.18
C PRO A 126 -7.54 2.91 -8.37
N PRO A 127 -7.71 1.85 -7.56
CA PRO A 127 -8.88 0.98 -7.67
C PRO A 127 -10.16 1.75 -7.32
N SER A 128 -11.27 1.41 -8.00
CA SER A 128 -12.61 1.85 -7.62
C SER A 128 -13.01 1.35 -6.23
N ASP A 129 -14.04 1.93 -5.62
CA ASP A 129 -14.52 1.51 -4.30
C ASP A 129 -14.92 0.03 -4.26
N ALA A 130 -15.56 -0.48 -5.32
CA ALA A 130 -15.91 -1.89 -5.46
C ALA A 130 -14.66 -2.78 -5.55
N GLN A 131 -13.68 -2.39 -6.37
CA GLN A 131 -12.41 -3.13 -6.49
C GLN A 131 -11.63 -3.11 -5.17
N ALA A 132 -11.60 -1.98 -4.46
CA ALA A 132 -10.97 -1.87 -3.15
C ALA A 132 -11.63 -2.78 -2.11
N GLN A 133 -12.96 -2.92 -2.15
CA GLN A 133 -13.68 -3.86 -1.29
C GLN A 133 -13.33 -5.32 -1.61
N MET A 134 -13.22 -5.69 -2.88
CA MET A 134 -12.83 -7.04 -3.31
C MET A 134 -11.37 -7.35 -2.97
N LEU A 135 -10.45 -6.39 -3.17
CA LEU A 135 -9.05 -6.50 -2.75
C LEU A 135 -8.96 -6.73 -1.24
N ARG A 136 -9.76 -6.02 -0.45
CA ARG A 136 -9.82 -6.24 1.00
C ARG A 136 -10.26 -7.66 1.35
N GLN A 137 -11.27 -8.21 0.67
CA GLN A 137 -11.69 -9.60 0.88
C GLN A 137 -10.58 -10.59 0.55
N MET A 138 -9.87 -10.37 -0.57
CA MET A 138 -8.74 -11.20 -0.97
C MET A 138 -7.62 -11.18 0.08
N MET A 139 -7.31 -10.00 0.64
CA MET A 139 -6.29 -9.85 1.67
C MET A 139 -6.70 -10.52 2.99
N VAL A 140 -7.96 -10.40 3.41
CA VAL A 140 -8.45 -11.09 4.60
C VAL A 140 -8.40 -12.61 4.42
N ALA A 141 -8.71 -13.13 3.22
CA ALA A 141 -8.59 -14.55 2.93
C ALA A 141 -7.12 -15.04 2.94
N GLY A 142 -6.18 -14.20 2.50
CA GLY A 142 -4.74 -14.51 2.50
C GLY A 142 -4.04 -14.33 3.84
N LEU A 143 -4.62 -13.55 4.75
CA LEU A 143 -4.07 -13.19 6.07
C LEU A 143 -5.05 -13.57 7.19
N ALA A 144 -5.71 -14.72 7.05
CA ALA A 144 -6.76 -15.16 7.98
C ALA A 144 -6.24 -15.36 9.41
N ASP A 145 -4.95 -15.66 9.56
CA ASP A 145 -4.22 -15.77 10.84
C ASP A 145 -3.83 -14.40 11.44
N ARG A 146 -4.01 -13.30 10.72
CA ARG A 146 -3.66 -11.93 11.14
C ARG A 146 -4.88 -11.04 11.29
N ILE A 147 -5.97 -11.61 11.81
CA ILE A 147 -7.20 -10.88 12.10
C ILE A 147 -7.18 -10.44 13.57
N ALA A 148 -7.50 -9.18 13.82
CA ALA A 148 -7.59 -8.65 15.18
C ALA A 148 -8.94 -7.92 15.39
N LYS A 149 -9.56 -8.15 16.55
CA LYS A 149 -10.77 -7.46 16.99
C LYS A 149 -10.40 -6.31 17.93
N ARG A 150 -11.00 -5.14 17.74
CA ARG A 150 -10.85 -4.02 18.68
C ARG A 150 -11.46 -4.40 20.02
N VAL A 151 -10.71 -4.21 21.11
CA VAL A 151 -11.18 -4.52 22.47
C VAL A 151 -12.25 -3.51 22.89
N ASP A 152 -13.38 -4.02 23.37
CA ASP A 152 -14.40 -3.19 24.00
C ASP A 152 -14.09 -3.05 25.48
N ARG A 153 -13.87 -1.80 25.90
CA ARG A 153 -13.50 -1.44 27.27
C ARG A 153 -14.68 -1.40 28.21
N SER A 154 -15.89 -1.34 27.67
CA SER A 154 -17.12 -1.28 28.49
C SER A 154 -17.51 -2.65 29.05
N ALA A 155 -16.90 -3.72 28.54
CA ALA A 155 -17.27 -5.10 28.84
C ALA A 155 -16.32 -5.82 29.82
N GLY A 156 -15.23 -5.18 30.27
CA GLY A 156 -14.22 -5.84 31.12
C GLY A 156 -13.60 -4.90 32.15
N ASP A 157 -13.17 -5.48 33.27
CA ASP A 157 -12.57 -4.81 34.43
C ASP A 157 -11.03 -4.67 34.30
N GLU A 158 -10.47 -5.09 33.17
CA GLU A 158 -9.02 -5.07 32.91
C GLU A 158 -8.54 -3.71 32.37
N ASP A 159 -7.37 -3.26 32.84
CA ASP A 159 -6.73 -2.02 32.37
C ASP A 159 -6.11 -2.21 30.97
N VAL A 160 -6.96 -2.16 29.95
CA VAL A 160 -6.57 -2.36 28.56
C VAL A 160 -6.15 -1.03 27.90
N PRO A 161 -4.95 -0.93 27.29
CA PRO A 161 -4.44 0.30 26.68
C PRO A 161 -5.31 0.91 25.57
N LYS A 162 -5.13 2.24 25.41
CA LYS A 162 -5.66 3.15 24.36
C LYS A 162 -6.03 2.54 23.00
N GLY A 163 -7.18 1.89 22.78
CA GLY A 163 -7.51 1.36 21.45
C GLY A 163 -6.73 0.11 21.05
N ALA A 164 -6.47 -0.76 22.03
CA ALA A 164 -5.89 -2.07 21.80
C ALA A 164 -6.76 -2.97 20.89
N TYR A 165 -6.08 -3.92 20.26
CA TYR A 165 -6.68 -4.99 19.47
C TYR A 165 -6.24 -6.34 20.04
N GLN A 166 -7.14 -7.32 19.97
CA GLN A 166 -6.91 -8.71 20.35
C GLN A 166 -6.93 -9.56 19.08
N THR A 167 -5.86 -10.32 18.85
CA THR A 167 -5.71 -11.29 17.75
C THR A 167 -6.16 -12.67 18.17
#